data_AF-X1JMI5-F1
#
_entry.id   AF-X1JMI5-F1
#
_cell.length_a   1.000
_cell.length_b   1.000
_cell.length_c   1.000
_cell.angle_alpha   90.00
_cell.angle_beta   90.00
_cell.angle_gamma   90.00
#
_symmetry.space_group_name_H-M   'P 1'
#
loop_
_entity.id
_entity.type
_entity.pdbx_description
1 polymer ?
#
loop_
_entity_poly.entity_id
_entity_poly.type
_entity_poly.pdbx_seq_one_letter_code
_entity_poly.pdbx_strand_id
1 'polypeptide(L)'
;QSFRKQAEANMTGSAGQKRVPKQFFSKYKVVLPPIELQNQFAEIVHKIQSQKEIMKKSLEELENNFNSLIQRAFKGELFND
;
A
#
# COMPACT_ATOMS: atom_id res chain seq x y z
N GLN A 1 -14.61 0.61 19.45
CA GLN A 1 -15.45 -0.11 18.46
C GLN A 1 -14.88 0.15 17.06
N SER A 2 -14.34 -0.87 16.38
CA SER A 2 -13.78 -0.70 15.02
C SER A 2 -14.85 -0.20 14.03
N PHE A 3 -14.50 0.76 13.17
CA PHE A 3 -15.35 1.26 12.07
C PHE A 3 -16.03 0.11 11.31
N ARG A 4 -15.29 -0.96 11.03
CA ARG A 4 -15.77 -2.12 10.28
C ARG A 4 -16.93 -2.84 10.98
N LYS A 5 -16.88 -3.02 12.31
CA LYS A 5 -17.96 -3.67 13.07
C LYS A 5 -19.25 -2.85 13.04
N GLN A 6 -19.12 -1.52 13.14
CA GLN A 6 -20.28 -0.62 13.07
C GLN A 6 -20.87 -0.59 11.65
N ALA A 7 -20.02 -0.57 10.63
CA ALA A 7 -20.44 -0.61 9.23
C ALA A 7 -21.18 -1.90 8.90
N GLU A 8 -20.64 -3.06 9.34
CA GLU A 8 -21.22 -4.37 9.15
C GLU A 8 -22.61 -4.51 9.81
N ALA A 9 -22.76 -4.02 11.05
CA ALA A 9 -24.03 -4.02 11.76
C ALA A 9 -25.11 -3.14 11.09
N ASN A 10 -24.70 -2.14 10.31
CA ASN A 10 -25.60 -1.24 9.59
C ASN A 10 -25.82 -1.67 8.13
N MET A 11 -25.32 -2.83 7.69
CA MET A 11 -25.52 -3.28 6.32
C MET A 11 -26.99 -3.62 6.04
N THR A 12 -27.48 -3.20 4.87
CA THR A 12 -28.84 -3.48 4.39
C THR A 12 -28.80 -4.33 3.12
N GLY A 13 -29.87 -5.07 2.84
CA GLY A 13 -30.00 -5.99 1.70
C GLY A 13 -30.28 -7.44 2.13
N SER A 14 -30.70 -8.28 1.19
CA SER A 14 -31.02 -9.70 1.41
C SER A 14 -30.10 -10.63 0.60
N ALA A 15 -30.16 -11.93 0.89
CA ALA A 15 -29.54 -13.01 0.10
C ALA A 15 -28.06 -12.76 -0.31
N GLY A 16 -27.23 -12.31 0.64
CA GLY A 16 -25.79 -12.09 0.41
C GLY A 16 -25.42 -10.75 -0.26
N GLN A 17 -26.38 -9.99 -0.80
CA GLN A 17 -26.15 -8.66 -1.38
C GLN A 17 -26.24 -7.55 -0.33
N LYS A 18 -25.63 -7.77 0.84
CA LYS A 18 -25.57 -6.76 1.88
C LYS A 18 -24.56 -5.67 1.49
N ARG A 19 -24.93 -4.40 1.72
CA ARG A 19 -24.07 -3.23 1.50
C ARG A 19 -24.20 -2.26 2.67
N VAL A 20 -23.13 -1.51 2.95
CA VAL A 20 -23.18 -0.42 3.93
C VAL A 20 -23.92 0.77 3.27
N PRO A 21 -25.04 1.26 3.84
CA PRO A 21 -25.81 2.34 3.25
C PRO A 21 -25.02 3.65 3.18
N LYS A 22 -25.28 4.49 2.17
CA LYS A 22 -24.70 5.85 2.08
C LYS A 22 -24.92 6.67 3.36
N GLN A 23 -26.11 6.54 3.96
CA GLN A 23 -26.49 7.23 5.19
C GLN A 23 -25.64 6.86 6.41
N PHE A 24 -25.08 5.64 6.45
CA PHE A 24 -24.13 5.28 7.50
C PHE A 24 -22.87 6.16 7.38
N PHE A 25 -22.29 6.27 6.19
CA PHE A 25 -21.11 7.09 5.96
C PHE A 25 -21.37 8.58 6.21
N SER A 26 -22.51 9.11 5.80
CA SER A 26 -22.87 10.51 6.03
C SER A 26 -23.01 10.88 7.51
N LYS A 27 -23.36 9.90 8.37
CA LYS A 27 -23.55 10.11 9.81
C LYS A 27 -22.34 9.67 10.64
N TYR A 28 -21.43 8.90 10.06
CA TYR A 28 -20.28 8.38 10.77
C TYR A 28 -19.32 9.52 11.10
N LYS A 29 -19.08 9.73 12.39
CA LYS A 29 -18.14 10.74 12.87
C LYS A 29 -16.73 10.19 12.82
N VAL A 30 -15.85 10.90 12.11
CA VAL A 30 -14.41 10.66 12.10
C VAL A 30 -13.72 11.71 12.97
N VAL A 31 -12.55 11.36 13.50
CA VAL A 31 -11.69 12.34 14.16
C VAL A 31 -11.14 13.29 13.09
N LEU A 32 -11.32 14.59 13.31
CA LEU A 32 -10.82 15.64 12.42
C LEU A 32 -9.78 16.47 13.19
N PRO A 33 -8.48 16.14 13.08
CA PRO A 33 -7.43 16.95 13.69
C PRO A 33 -7.26 18.29 12.96
N PRO A 34 -6.55 19.28 13.55
CA PRO A 34 -6.18 20.52 12.87
C PRO A 34 -5.51 20.28 11.52
N ILE A 35 -5.78 21.16 10.54
CA ILE A 35 -5.31 20.99 9.15
C ILE A 35 -3.78 20.96 9.07
N GLU A 36 -3.10 21.66 9.96
CA GLU A 36 -1.64 21.70 10.07
C GLU A 36 -1.08 20.31 10.39
N LEU A 37 -1.69 19.59 11.33
CA LEU A 37 -1.30 18.22 11.68
C LEU A 37 -1.63 17.23 10.57
N GLN A 38 -2.74 17.44 9.85
CA GLN A 38 -3.10 16.61 8.69
C GLN A 38 -2.03 16.73 7.59
N ASN A 39 -1.60 17.96 7.29
CA ASN A 39 -0.59 18.22 6.27
C ASN A 39 0.78 17.66 6.67
N GLN A 40 1.21 17.86 7.92
CA GLN A 40 2.46 17.28 8.44
C GLN A 40 2.47 15.75 8.32
N PHE A 41 1.37 15.11 8.71
CA PHE A 41 1.24 13.66 8.56
C PHE A 41 1.29 13.22 7.09
N ALA A 42 0.56 13.93 6.21
CA ALA A 42 0.54 13.63 4.78
C ALA A 42 1.94 13.72 4.16
N GLU A 43 2.70 14.77 4.47
CA GLU A 43 4.08 14.93 3.99
C GLU A 43 4.97 13.77 4.39
N ILE A 44 4.90 13.33 5.67
CA ILE A 44 5.66 12.18 6.17
C ILE A 44 5.29 10.92 5.41
N VAL A 45 3.99 10.63 5.26
CA VAL A 45 3.50 9.44 4.55
C VAL A 45 3.93 9.47 3.09
N HIS A 46 3.81 10.60 2.41
CA HIS A 46 4.23 10.74 1.01
C HIS A 46 5.73 10.49 0.85
N LYS A 47 6.55 11.04 1.74
CA LYS A 47 8.00 10.83 1.73
C LYS A 47 8.38 9.36 1.95
N ILE A 48 7.70 8.68 2.89
CA ILE A 48 7.93 7.25 3.16
C ILE A 48 7.50 6.41 1.95
N GLN A 49 6.34 6.70 1.36
CA GLN A 49 5.83 5.96 0.23
C GLN A 49 6.74 6.11 -1.00
N SER A 50 7.25 7.31 -1.27
CA SER A 50 8.21 7.56 -2.34
C SER A 50 9.49 6.74 -2.15
N GLN A 51 10.07 6.77 -0.94
CA GLN A 51 11.26 5.97 -0.63
C GLN A 51 11.00 4.46 -0.81
N LYS A 52 9.83 3.98 -0.39
CA LYS A 52 9.45 2.57 -0.55
C LYS A 52 9.39 2.17 -2.02
N GLU A 53 8.83 3.01 -2.89
CA GLU A 53 8.79 2.73 -4.33
C GLU A 53 10.19 2.73 -4.95
N ILE A 54 11.09 3.63 -4.52
CA ILE A 54 12.50 3.61 -4.95
C ILE A 54 13.16 2.30 -4.53
N MET A 55 13.02 1.89 -3.27
CA MET A 55 13.62 0.65 -2.75
C MET A 55 13.13 -0.59 -3.50
N LYS A 56 11.84 -0.66 -3.86
CA LYS A 56 11.30 -1.77 -4.66
C LYS A 56 11.95 -1.84 -6.04
N LYS A 57 12.13 -0.70 -6.71
CA LYS A 57 12.82 -0.65 -8.02
C LYS A 57 14.27 -1.08 -7.90
N SER A 58 14.98 -0.58 -6.89
CA SER A 58 16.36 -1.00 -6.63
C SER A 58 16.47 -2.49 -6.33
N LEU A 59 15.48 -3.09 -5.65
CA LEU A 59 15.43 -4.53 -5.42
C LEU A 59 15.24 -5.30 -6.72
N GLU A 60 14.32 -4.87 -7.59
CA GLU A 60 14.10 -5.47 -8.91
C GLU A 60 15.36 -5.40 -9.78
N GLU A 61 16.04 -4.26 -9.81
CA GLU A 61 17.32 -4.09 -10.51
C GLU A 61 18.41 -5.00 -9.95
N LEU A 62 18.49 -5.14 -8.62
CA LEU A 62 19.45 -6.03 -7.97
C LEU A 62 19.20 -7.50 -8.36
N GLU A 63 17.96 -7.95 -8.36
CA GLU A 63 17.58 -9.30 -8.79
C GLU A 63 17.92 -9.54 -10.26
N ASN A 64 17.64 -8.57 -11.14
CA ASN A 64 17.98 -8.64 -12.56
C ASN A 64 19.50 -8.72 -12.79
N ASN A 65 20.28 -7.92 -12.05
CA ASN A 65 21.74 -7.94 -12.12
C ASN A 65 22.29 -9.27 -11.59
N PHE A 66 21.77 -9.76 -10.47
CA PHE A 66 22.13 -11.06 -9.92
C PHE A 66 21.85 -12.19 -10.91
N ASN A 67 20.65 -12.23 -11.50
CA ASN A 67 20.29 -13.21 -12.52
C ASN A 67 21.21 -13.15 -13.74
N SER A 68 21.57 -11.93 -14.18
CA SER A 68 22.49 -11.72 -15.30
C SER A 68 23.90 -12.25 -15.00
N LEU A 69 24.41 -12.02 -13.78
CA LEU A 69 25.70 -12.55 -13.33
C LEU A 69 25.68 -14.08 -13.24
N ILE A 70 24.62 -14.66 -12.68
CA ILE A 70 24.42 -16.10 -12.60
C ILE A 70 24.42 -16.73 -13.99
N GLN A 71 23.68 -16.16 -14.95
CA GLN A 71 23.66 -16.65 -16.33
C GLN A 71 25.05 -16.63 -16.97
N ARG A 72 25.83 -15.55 -16.78
CA ARG A 72 27.21 -15.45 -17.28
C ARG A 72 28.13 -16.47 -16.62
N ALA A 73 28.00 -16.67 -15.30
CA ALA A 73 28.76 -17.66 -14.56
C ALA A 73 28.51 -19.09 -15.06
N PHE A 74 27.24 -19.46 -15.26
CA PHE A 74 26.87 -20.77 -15.80
C PHE A 74 27.38 -21.01 -17.23
N LYS A 75 27.44 -19.97 -18.06
CA LYS A 75 27.99 -20.04 -19.42
C LYS A 75 29.52 -20.05 -19.47
N GLY A 76 30.20 -19.86 -18.32
CA GLY A 76 31.66 -19.70 -18.27
C GLY A 76 32.15 -18.35 -18.78
N GLU A 77 31.26 -17.37 -19.01
CA GLU A 77 31.56 -16.04 -19.55
C GLU A 77 31.91 -15.01 -18.46
N LEU A 78 32.18 -15.48 -17.24
CA LEU A 78 32.41 -14.60 -16.07
C LEU A 78 33.84 -14.05 -16.00
N PHE A 79 34.83 -14.82 -16.47
CA PHE A 79 36.26 -14.50 -16.40
C PHE A 79 36.94 -14.52 -17.78
N ASN A 80 36.16 -14.41 -18.85
CA ASN A 80 36.72 -14.30 -20.20
C ASN A 80 37.36 -12.91 -20.35
N ASP A 81 38.64 -12.80 -19.96
CA ASP A 81 39.57 -11.80 -20.48
C ASP A 81 39.98 -12.15 -21.93
#